data_AF-A0A4Y7TAW5-F1
#
_entry.id   AF-A0A4Y7TAW5-F1
#
_cell.length_a   1.000
_cell.length_b   1.000
_cell.length_c   1.000
_cell.angle_alpha   90.00
_cell.angle_beta   90.00
_cell.angle_gamma   90.00
#
_symmetry.space_group_name_H-M   'P 1'
#
loop_
_entity.id
_entity.type
_entity.pdbx_description
1 polymer ?
#
loop_
_entity_poly.entity_id
_entity_poly.type
_entity_poly.pdbx_seq_one_letter_code
_entity_poly.pdbx_strand_id
1 'polypeptide(L)'
;MPDELNLSRSRVRLGTLKRKRFLSAHTRTLEHGVAQISDIILRTILTILEDESTPTRPLVRRGDQLFDAVEDTLPLRRVTGLVRLVTRVILEERVTTKTTSKSAFSDILEEYLCVVIRWFAFYIRAGSWTYAFNPHDTGDAPAFVAEHFYALYLFANTKLSTAIHASESAADLALTLFVSRNDEGVCHRKAEFSLTLNCPFVYLMSGFCMNPVGKAIIASKLACFTQANRRRFLDSAISRMRLWAAQRLRETDPSTTDHILRIIVLATDFLDVAGPQYRKA
;
A
#
# COMPACT_ATOMS: atom_id res chain seq x y z
N MET A 1 17.53 -7.65 -68.07
CA MET A 1 16.50 -6.84 -67.35
C MET A 1 16.16 -7.50 -66.02
N PRO A 2 16.77 -7.06 -64.91
CA PRO A 2 16.19 -7.27 -63.58
C PRO A 2 16.46 -6.08 -62.65
N ASP A 3 15.70 -4.98 -62.71
CA ASP A 3 15.92 -3.86 -61.75
C ASP A 3 14.67 -3.18 -61.19
N GLU A 4 13.49 -3.39 -61.78
CA GLU A 4 12.27 -2.72 -61.28
C GLU A 4 11.65 -3.40 -60.05
N LEU A 5 11.86 -4.71 -59.88
CA LEU A 5 11.35 -5.48 -58.72
C LEU A 5 12.10 -5.17 -57.42
N ASN A 6 13.37 -4.76 -57.48
CA ASN A 6 14.17 -4.42 -56.30
C ASN A 6 13.90 -3.00 -55.77
N LEU A 7 13.55 -2.05 -56.65
CA LEU A 7 13.14 -0.70 -56.27
C LEU A 7 11.75 -0.69 -55.60
N SER A 8 10.82 -1.52 -56.07
CA SER A 8 9.50 -1.74 -55.48
C SER A 8 9.59 -2.27 -54.03
N ARG A 9 10.39 -3.32 -53.79
CA ARG A 9 10.59 -3.91 -52.46
C ARG A 9 11.28 -2.96 -51.47
N SER A 10 12.19 -2.12 -51.95
CA SER A 10 12.90 -1.13 -51.12
C SER A 10 12.00 0.03 -50.71
N ARG A 11 11.11 0.51 -51.60
CA ARG A 11 10.11 1.54 -51.26
C ARG A 11 9.05 1.03 -50.26
N VAL A 12 8.62 -0.22 -50.38
CA VAL A 12 7.69 -0.85 -49.42
C VAL A 12 8.35 -1.04 -48.04
N ARG A 13 9.63 -1.43 -47.99
CA ARG A 13 10.42 -1.50 -46.73
C ARG A 13 10.63 -0.13 -46.08
N LEU A 14 10.93 0.92 -46.85
CA LEU A 14 11.07 2.29 -46.34
C LEU A 14 9.74 2.88 -45.84
N GLY A 15 8.63 2.60 -46.54
CA GLY A 15 7.28 2.99 -46.11
C GLY A 15 6.87 2.31 -44.79
N THR A 16 7.13 1.01 -44.64
CA THR A 16 6.85 0.28 -43.40
C THR A 16 7.76 0.67 -42.23
N LEU A 17 9.04 0.98 -42.47
CA LEU A 17 9.96 1.52 -41.46
C LEU A 17 9.58 2.93 -41.01
N LYS A 18 9.22 3.82 -41.93
CA LYS A 18 8.71 5.17 -41.57
C LYS A 18 7.39 5.10 -40.83
N ARG A 19 6.47 4.22 -41.22
CA ARG A 19 5.17 4.01 -40.54
C ARG A 19 5.36 3.43 -39.13
N LYS A 20 6.27 2.46 -38.94
CA LYS A 20 6.63 1.93 -37.62
C LYS A 20 7.29 2.98 -36.72
N ARG A 21 8.19 3.82 -37.26
CA ARG A 21 8.82 4.92 -36.52
C ARG A 21 7.81 6.02 -36.16
N PHE A 22 6.89 6.35 -37.06
CA PHE A 22 5.84 7.34 -36.81
C PHE A 22 4.83 6.84 -35.77
N LEU A 23 4.36 5.60 -35.88
CA LEU A 23 3.51 4.97 -34.86
C LEU A 23 4.26 4.91 -33.52
N SER A 24 5.51 4.45 -33.49
CA SER A 24 6.33 4.45 -32.27
C SER A 24 6.52 5.84 -31.65
N ALA A 25 6.68 6.89 -32.45
CA ALA A 25 6.82 8.25 -31.96
C ALA A 25 5.49 8.78 -31.43
N HIS A 26 4.39 8.57 -32.15
CA HIS A 26 3.05 9.00 -31.75
C HIS A 26 2.56 8.27 -30.50
N THR A 27 2.82 6.96 -30.39
CA THR A 27 2.54 6.19 -29.16
C THR A 27 3.38 6.71 -27.99
N ARG A 28 4.65 7.05 -28.19
CA ARG A 28 5.48 7.67 -27.14
C ARG A 28 4.97 9.05 -26.71
N THR A 29 4.51 9.88 -27.65
CA THR A 29 3.95 11.20 -27.32
C THR A 29 2.64 11.07 -26.55
N LEU A 30 1.78 10.13 -26.94
CA LEU A 30 0.52 9.85 -26.23
C LEU A 30 0.78 9.27 -24.84
N GLU A 31 1.70 8.31 -24.70
CA GLU A 31 2.10 7.75 -23.41
C GLU A 31 2.72 8.81 -22.50
N HIS A 32 3.53 9.72 -23.05
CA HIS A 32 4.13 10.80 -22.26
C HIS A 32 3.10 11.84 -21.80
N GLY A 33 2.11 12.15 -22.66
CA GLY A 33 0.99 13.03 -22.29
C GLY A 33 0.09 12.41 -21.22
N VAL A 34 -0.18 11.10 -21.29
CA VAL A 34 -0.97 10.40 -20.27
C VAL A 34 -0.25 10.37 -18.91
N ALA A 35 1.07 10.11 -18.90
CA ALA A 35 1.86 10.13 -17.67
C ALA A 35 1.85 11.52 -17.00
N GLN A 36 2.03 12.60 -17.78
CA GLN A 36 1.95 13.97 -17.26
C GLN A 36 0.58 14.32 -16.68
N ILE A 37 -0.50 13.82 -17.29
CA ILE A 37 -1.86 14.01 -16.77
C ILE A 37 -2.05 13.26 -15.45
N SER A 38 -1.58 12.02 -15.34
CA SER A 38 -1.61 11.24 -14.09
C SER A 38 -0.85 11.93 -12.96
N ASP A 39 0.32 12.49 -13.24
CA ASP A 39 1.13 13.23 -12.25
C ASP A 39 0.42 14.49 -11.75
N ILE A 40 -0.19 15.27 -12.65
CA ILE A 40 -0.97 16.47 -12.29
C ILE A 40 -2.19 16.09 -11.45
N ILE A 41 -2.92 15.06 -11.85
CA ILE A 41 -4.09 14.56 -11.11
C ILE A 41 -3.67 14.11 -9.72
N LEU A 42 -2.59 13.33 -9.61
CA LEU A 42 -2.10 12.83 -8.34
C LEU A 42 -1.69 13.99 -7.41
N ARG A 43 -0.86 14.92 -7.89
CA ARG A 43 -0.45 16.11 -7.13
C ARG A 43 -1.68 16.90 -6.66
N THR A 44 -2.62 17.18 -7.56
CA THR A 44 -3.84 17.93 -7.23
C THR A 44 -4.66 17.24 -6.14
N ILE A 45 -4.87 15.92 -6.25
CA ILE A 45 -5.62 15.17 -5.25
C ILE A 45 -4.86 15.16 -3.91
N LEU A 46 -3.54 15.02 -3.92
CA LEU A 46 -2.72 15.00 -2.71
C LEU A 46 -2.68 16.37 -2.03
N THR A 47 -2.60 17.47 -2.77
CA THR A 47 -2.72 18.83 -2.23
C THR A 47 -4.10 19.07 -1.61
N ILE A 48 -5.18 18.67 -2.29
CA ILE A 48 -6.53 18.74 -1.72
C ILE A 48 -6.57 17.94 -0.42
N LEU A 49 -6.08 16.70 -0.45
CA LEU A 49 -6.03 15.84 0.73
C LEU A 49 -5.15 16.41 1.84
N GLU A 50 -4.09 17.16 1.54
CA GLU A 50 -3.25 17.84 2.52
C GLU A 50 -4.05 18.88 3.30
N ASP A 51 -4.78 19.73 2.58
CA ASP A 51 -5.62 20.81 3.14
C ASP A 51 -6.86 20.28 3.86
N GLU A 52 -7.30 19.05 3.57
CA GLU A 52 -8.47 18.46 4.20
C GLU A 52 -8.24 18.16 5.70
N SER A 53 -9.21 18.61 6.50
CA SER A 53 -9.30 18.24 7.92
C SER A 53 -9.74 16.78 8.09
N THR A 54 -9.24 16.10 9.12
CA THR A 54 -9.65 14.70 9.39
C THR A 54 -11.12 14.66 9.79
N PRO A 55 -12.00 13.96 9.04
CA PRO A 55 -13.42 13.88 9.37
C PRO A 55 -13.63 13.26 10.76
N THR A 56 -14.65 13.76 11.45
CA THR A 56 -15.12 13.18 12.71
C THR A 56 -16.20 12.15 12.45
N ARG A 57 -16.50 11.31 13.44
CA ARG A 57 -17.56 10.31 13.34
C ARG A 57 -18.91 11.03 13.16
N PRO A 58 -19.70 10.72 12.12
CA PRO A 58 -21.04 11.26 11.98
C PRO A 58 -21.89 10.90 13.21
N LEU A 59 -22.66 11.86 13.71
CA LEU A 59 -23.59 11.62 14.82
C LEU A 59 -24.79 10.84 14.27
N VAL A 60 -25.02 9.63 14.78
CA VAL A 60 -26.22 8.86 14.43
C VAL A 60 -27.42 9.51 15.14
N ARG A 61 -28.12 10.41 14.45
CA ARG A 61 -29.39 10.95 14.93
C ARG A 61 -30.48 9.89 14.71
N ARG A 62 -31.18 9.47 15.78
CA ARG A 62 -32.36 8.61 15.66
C ARG A 62 -33.52 9.45 15.13
N GLY A 63 -33.96 9.18 13.91
CA GLY A 63 -35.12 9.83 13.29
C GLY A 63 -34.94 9.97 11.77
N ASP A 64 -36.03 9.87 11.02
CA ASP A 64 -36.11 9.85 9.54
C ASP A 64 -35.64 11.16 8.88
N GLN A 65 -34.36 11.50 8.99
CA GLN A 65 -33.73 12.59 8.25
C GLN A 65 -32.56 12.04 7.44
N LEU A 66 -32.90 11.32 6.38
CA LEU A 66 -31.97 10.86 5.35
C LEU A 66 -31.13 12.00 4.75
N PHE A 67 -31.64 13.23 4.74
CA PHE A 67 -30.92 14.42 4.25
C PHE A 67 -29.79 14.86 5.19
N ASP A 68 -30.04 14.95 6.50
CA ASP A 68 -29.02 15.25 7.52
C ASP A 68 -27.90 14.19 7.51
N ALA A 69 -28.26 12.93 7.30
CA ALA A 69 -27.28 11.83 7.18
C ALA A 69 -26.37 11.96 5.95
N VAL A 70 -26.84 12.57 4.85
CA VAL A 70 -26.01 12.81 3.65
C VAL A 70 -25.06 13.97 3.85
N GLU A 71 -25.49 15.07 4.46
CA GLU A 71 -24.62 16.22 4.77
C GLU A 71 -23.53 15.85 5.79
N ASP A 72 -23.90 15.14 6.87
CA ASP A 72 -22.97 14.71 7.92
C ASP A 72 -21.94 13.69 7.41
N THR A 73 -22.25 12.96 6.33
CA THR A 73 -21.34 11.97 5.74
C THR A 73 -20.61 12.48 4.49
N LEU A 74 -20.92 13.67 4.00
CA LEU A 74 -20.31 14.24 2.79
C LEU A 74 -18.79 14.40 2.92
N PRO A 75 -18.23 14.94 4.04
CA PRO A 75 -16.78 15.04 4.22
C PRO A 75 -16.11 13.66 4.21
N LEU A 76 -16.73 12.68 4.88
CA LEU A 76 -16.24 11.30 4.93
C LEU A 76 -16.23 10.65 3.54
N ARG A 77 -17.32 10.79 2.78
CA ARG A 77 -17.43 10.27 1.41
C ARG A 77 -16.41 10.91 0.47
N ARG A 78 -16.25 12.24 0.53
CA ARG A 78 -15.28 12.99 -0.29
C ARG A 78 -13.86 12.49 -0.04
N VAL A 79 -13.42 12.48 1.23
CA VAL A 79 -12.10 12.00 1.61
C VAL A 79 -11.88 10.55 1.19
N THR A 80 -12.85 9.66 1.46
CA THR A 80 -12.77 8.24 1.09
C THR A 80 -12.62 8.07 -0.42
N GLY A 81 -13.36 8.85 -1.21
CA GLY A 81 -13.25 8.88 -2.67
C GLY A 81 -11.88 9.35 -3.16
N LEU A 82 -11.33 10.42 -2.57
CA LEU A 82 -10.00 10.94 -2.91
C LEU A 82 -8.90 9.93 -2.57
N VAL A 83 -8.95 9.31 -1.38
CA VAL A 83 -8.01 8.25 -0.99
C VAL A 83 -8.08 7.07 -1.96
N ARG A 84 -9.30 6.65 -2.35
CA ARG A 84 -9.51 5.59 -3.34
C ARG A 84 -8.88 5.90 -4.69
N LEU A 85 -8.98 7.14 -5.14
CA LEU A 85 -8.34 7.58 -6.39
C LEU A 85 -6.81 7.49 -6.28
N VAL A 86 -6.21 8.01 -5.20
CA VAL A 86 -4.75 7.90 -4.97
C VAL A 86 -4.31 6.44 -4.98
N THR A 87 -5.02 5.58 -4.24
CA THR A 87 -4.70 4.15 -4.18
C THR A 87 -4.84 3.43 -5.50
N ARG A 88 -5.85 3.79 -6.30
CA ARG A 88 -6.06 3.23 -7.62
C ARG A 88 -4.92 3.61 -8.57
N VAL A 89 -4.49 4.86 -8.56
CA VAL A 89 -3.35 5.32 -9.36
C VAL A 89 -2.07 4.58 -8.94
N ILE A 90 -1.83 4.37 -7.63
CA ILE A 90 -0.70 3.57 -7.13
C ILE A 90 -0.74 2.13 -7.70
N LEU A 91 -1.92 1.50 -7.74
CA LEU A 91 -2.07 0.15 -8.29
C LEU A 91 -1.98 0.10 -9.83
N GLU A 92 -2.48 1.09 -10.53
CA GLU A 92 -2.40 1.16 -12.00
C GLU A 92 -0.97 1.41 -12.47
N GLU A 93 -0.25 2.32 -11.80
CA GLU A 93 1.19 2.49 -12.00
C GLU A 93 1.97 1.23 -11.63
N ARG A 94 1.47 0.39 -10.70
CA ARG A 94 2.11 -0.90 -10.42
C ARG A 94 2.14 -1.84 -11.63
N VAL A 95 1.06 -1.85 -12.42
CA VAL A 95 0.84 -2.84 -13.49
C VAL A 95 1.47 -2.43 -14.82
N THR A 96 1.60 -1.13 -15.09
CA THR A 96 1.86 -0.58 -16.44
C THR A 96 3.34 -0.41 -16.82
N THR A 97 4.28 -0.75 -15.93
CA THR A 97 5.54 0.00 -15.89
C THR A 97 6.53 -0.07 -17.06
N LYS A 98 6.81 1.13 -17.60
CA LYS A 98 8.10 1.56 -18.19
C LYS A 98 8.92 2.29 -17.11
N THR A 99 10.25 2.13 -17.12
CA THR A 99 11.19 2.56 -16.06
C THR A 99 11.27 4.07 -15.79
N THR A 100 11.01 4.93 -16.78
CA THR A 100 11.12 6.39 -16.62
C THR A 100 9.94 7.02 -15.86
N SER A 101 8.72 6.53 -16.05
CA SER A 101 7.49 6.97 -15.32
C SER A 101 7.62 6.75 -13.81
N LYS A 102 8.28 5.64 -13.42
CA LYS A 102 8.48 5.25 -12.00
C LYS A 102 9.17 6.32 -11.16
N SER A 103 10.10 7.09 -11.74
CA SER A 103 10.89 8.07 -10.96
C SER A 103 10.06 9.29 -10.58
N ALA A 104 9.41 9.95 -11.55
CA ALA A 104 8.58 11.13 -11.31
C ALA A 104 7.42 10.83 -10.35
N PHE A 105 6.76 9.70 -10.54
CA PHE A 105 5.65 9.26 -9.67
C PHE A 105 6.11 9.01 -8.22
N SER A 106 7.27 8.36 -8.04
CA SER A 106 7.84 8.14 -6.71
C SER A 106 8.23 9.45 -6.02
N ASP A 107 8.73 10.43 -6.79
CA ASP A 107 9.14 11.73 -6.25
C ASP A 107 7.91 12.54 -5.76
N ILE A 108 6.77 12.43 -6.44
CA ILE A 108 5.50 13.01 -5.95
C ILE A 108 5.10 12.36 -4.63
N LEU A 109 5.08 11.02 -4.58
CA LEU A 109 4.64 10.31 -3.38
C LEU A 109 5.57 10.51 -2.17
N GLU A 110 6.84 10.78 -2.41
CA GLU A 110 7.78 11.19 -1.37
C GLU A 110 7.41 12.55 -0.78
N GLU A 111 7.16 13.55 -1.62
CA GLU A 111 6.74 14.90 -1.21
C GLU A 111 5.49 14.86 -0.33
N TYR A 112 4.53 14.00 -0.67
CA TYR A 112 3.24 13.87 0.02
C TYR A 112 3.14 12.63 0.93
N LEU A 113 4.26 11.99 1.31
CA LEU A 113 4.24 10.76 2.09
C LEU A 113 3.44 10.91 3.38
N CYS A 114 3.60 12.06 4.06
CA CYS A 114 2.87 12.43 5.28
C CYS A 114 1.35 12.34 5.08
N VAL A 115 0.88 12.87 3.96
CA VAL A 115 -0.54 12.96 3.58
C VAL A 115 -1.08 11.56 3.30
N VAL A 116 -0.35 10.77 2.51
CA VAL A 116 -0.72 9.39 2.19
C VAL A 116 -0.84 8.54 3.45
N ILE A 117 0.16 8.57 4.33
CA ILE A 117 0.17 7.80 5.58
C ILE A 117 -0.94 8.26 6.53
N ARG A 118 -1.15 9.58 6.66
CA ARG A 118 -2.24 10.15 7.47
C ARG A 118 -3.59 9.59 7.03
N TRP A 119 -3.85 9.57 5.72
CA TRP A 119 -5.13 9.11 5.20
C TRP A 119 -5.29 7.60 5.19
N PHE A 120 -4.22 6.82 5.05
CA PHE A 120 -4.25 5.39 5.32
C PHE A 120 -4.61 5.08 6.76
N ALA A 121 -3.99 5.77 7.72
CA ALA A 121 -4.32 5.62 9.14
C ALA A 121 -5.77 6.05 9.46
N PHE A 122 -6.27 7.11 8.79
CA PHE A 122 -7.67 7.48 8.89
C PHE A 122 -8.60 6.40 8.33
N TYR A 123 -8.32 5.86 7.13
CA TYR A 123 -9.17 4.86 6.47
C TYR A 123 -9.36 3.59 7.32
N ILE A 124 -8.31 3.12 7.99
CA ILE A 124 -8.42 1.99 8.95
C ILE A 124 -9.40 2.30 10.07
N ARG A 125 -9.31 3.50 10.68
CA ARG A 125 -10.17 3.91 11.80
C ARG A 125 -11.61 4.17 11.36
N ALA A 126 -11.76 4.75 10.18
CA ALA A 126 -13.03 5.17 9.62
C ALA A 126 -13.82 4.02 8.99
N GLY A 127 -13.23 2.84 8.79
CA GLY A 127 -13.90 1.67 8.19
C GLY A 127 -15.29 1.42 8.79
N SER A 128 -15.37 1.32 10.12
CA SER A 128 -16.66 1.13 10.82
C SER A 128 -17.70 2.24 10.58
N TRP A 129 -17.27 3.44 10.19
CA TRP A 129 -18.14 4.57 9.89
C TRP A 129 -18.57 4.56 8.43
N THR A 130 -17.62 4.34 7.51
CA THR A 130 -17.92 4.25 6.07
C THR A 130 -18.87 3.12 5.74
N TYR A 131 -18.77 1.99 6.46
CA TYR A 131 -19.55 0.78 6.18
C TYR A 131 -20.97 0.84 6.76
N ALA A 132 -21.20 1.67 7.77
CA ALA A 132 -22.55 1.96 8.27
C ALA A 132 -23.42 2.71 7.25
N PHE A 133 -22.80 3.44 6.31
CA PHE A 133 -23.49 4.29 5.33
C PHE A 133 -23.33 3.83 3.87
N ASN A 134 -22.48 2.83 3.60
CA ASN A 134 -22.37 2.18 2.31
C ASN A 134 -22.24 0.65 2.49
N PRO A 135 -23.36 -0.10 2.49
CA PRO A 135 -23.35 -1.55 2.71
C PRO A 135 -22.65 -2.35 1.59
N HIS A 136 -22.30 -1.71 0.47
CA HIS A 136 -21.51 -2.34 -0.59
C HIS A 136 -20.00 -2.25 -0.34
N ASP A 137 -19.56 -1.39 0.57
CA ASP A 137 -18.20 -1.35 1.06
C ASP A 137 -18.08 -2.27 2.28
N THR A 138 -18.20 -3.59 2.14
CA THR A 138 -17.99 -4.52 3.28
C THR A 138 -16.50 -4.76 3.55
N GLY A 139 -15.65 -3.80 3.18
CA GLY A 139 -14.21 -4.02 3.03
C GLY A 139 -13.51 -4.25 4.36
N ASP A 140 -12.56 -5.16 4.36
CA ASP A 140 -11.56 -5.25 5.41
C ASP A 140 -10.58 -4.06 5.25
N ALA A 141 -10.88 -2.92 5.88
CA ALA A 141 -10.09 -1.69 5.76
C ALA A 141 -8.58 -1.92 6.05
N PRO A 142 -8.18 -2.66 7.11
CA PRO A 142 -6.79 -3.06 7.29
C PRO A 142 -6.19 -3.81 6.09
N ALA A 143 -6.89 -4.79 5.53
CA ALA A 143 -6.39 -5.53 4.36
C ALA A 143 -6.25 -4.64 3.12
N PHE A 144 -7.24 -3.77 2.86
CA PHE A 144 -7.17 -2.78 1.79
C PHE A 144 -5.93 -1.89 1.96
N VAL A 145 -5.73 -1.30 3.14
CA VAL A 145 -4.60 -0.40 3.38
C VAL A 145 -3.27 -1.13 3.31
N ALA A 146 -3.18 -2.37 3.82
CA ALA A 146 -1.96 -3.16 3.74
C ALA A 146 -1.54 -3.44 2.30
N GLU A 147 -2.48 -3.78 1.43
CA GLU A 147 -2.20 -4.02 0.01
C GLU A 147 -1.67 -2.78 -0.70
N HIS A 148 -2.31 -1.63 -0.49
CA HIS A 148 -1.92 -0.38 -1.14
C HIS A 148 -0.62 0.19 -0.58
N PHE A 149 -0.40 0.07 0.72
CA PHE A 149 0.85 0.47 1.33
C PHE A 149 2.01 -0.44 0.87
N TYR A 150 1.76 -1.74 0.73
CA TYR A 150 2.75 -2.65 0.16
C TYR A 150 3.01 -2.36 -1.32
N ALA A 151 1.99 -2.02 -2.10
CA ALA A 151 2.17 -1.57 -3.48
C ALA A 151 3.04 -0.31 -3.53
N LEU A 152 2.73 0.73 -2.74
CA LEU A 152 3.57 1.92 -2.61
C LEU A 152 5.04 1.55 -2.33
N TYR A 153 5.26 0.63 -1.38
CA TYR A 153 6.60 0.16 -1.02
C TYR A 153 7.33 -0.54 -2.17
N LEU A 154 6.65 -1.38 -2.95
CA LEU A 154 7.24 -2.10 -4.09
C LEU A 154 7.62 -1.19 -5.26
N PHE A 155 6.89 -0.08 -5.45
CA PHE A 155 7.15 0.88 -6.54
C PHE A 155 8.10 2.00 -6.14
N ALA A 156 8.37 2.14 -4.85
CA ALA A 156 9.23 3.19 -4.34
C ALA A 156 10.63 3.14 -4.94
N ASN A 157 11.08 4.28 -5.48
CA ASN A 157 12.50 4.49 -5.71
C ASN A 157 13.28 4.50 -4.37
N THR A 158 14.61 4.52 -4.43
CA THR A 158 15.46 4.49 -3.23
C THR A 158 15.14 5.64 -2.25
N LYS A 159 14.78 6.81 -2.77
CA LYS A 159 14.49 8.01 -1.98
C LYS A 159 13.18 7.85 -1.20
N LEU A 160 12.09 7.51 -1.88
CA LEU A 160 10.80 7.22 -1.25
C LEU A 160 10.89 6.03 -0.28
N SER A 161 11.61 4.96 -0.62
CA SER A 161 11.80 3.82 0.27
C SER A 161 12.52 4.24 1.57
N THR A 162 13.54 5.08 1.46
CA THR A 162 14.25 5.63 2.62
C THR A 162 13.35 6.53 3.46
N ALA A 163 12.53 7.38 2.82
CA ALA A 163 11.57 8.23 3.50
C ALA A 163 10.50 7.41 4.26
N ILE A 164 10.01 6.31 3.67
CA ILE A 164 9.10 5.37 4.33
C ILE A 164 9.74 4.77 5.58
N HIS A 165 10.98 4.27 5.48
CA HIS A 165 11.68 3.65 6.62
C HIS A 165 12.06 4.63 7.72
N ALA A 166 12.25 5.91 7.40
CA ALA A 166 12.56 6.97 8.36
C ALA A 166 11.31 7.60 9.01
N SER A 167 10.11 7.29 8.52
CA SER A 167 8.87 7.89 9.00
C SER A 167 8.27 7.12 10.19
N GLU A 168 8.16 7.80 11.34
CA GLU A 168 7.48 7.23 12.52
C GLU A 168 6.02 6.90 12.24
N SER A 169 5.30 7.76 11.53
CA SER A 169 3.89 7.53 11.18
C SER A 169 3.72 6.31 10.29
N ALA A 170 4.68 6.06 9.38
CA ALA A 170 4.65 4.88 8.52
C ALA A 170 4.93 3.60 9.32
N ALA A 171 5.85 3.66 10.29
CA ALA A 171 6.11 2.57 11.22
C ALA A 171 4.90 2.27 12.12
N ASP A 172 4.24 3.31 12.65
CA ASP A 172 3.02 3.17 13.45
C ASP A 172 1.87 2.55 12.64
N LEU A 173 1.74 2.95 11.36
CA LEU A 173 0.79 2.33 10.42
C LEU A 173 1.13 0.85 10.18
N ALA A 174 2.40 0.52 9.90
CA ALA A 174 2.84 -0.85 9.67
C ALA A 174 2.57 -1.76 10.89
N LEU A 175 2.85 -1.27 12.10
CA LEU A 175 2.54 -1.98 13.35
C LEU A 175 1.04 -2.18 13.54
N THR A 176 0.24 -1.14 13.29
CA THR A 176 -1.23 -1.19 13.38
C THR A 176 -1.79 -2.26 12.44
N LEU A 177 -1.34 -2.26 11.19
CA LEU A 177 -1.69 -3.27 10.20
C LEU A 177 -1.22 -4.66 10.64
N PHE A 178 -0.02 -4.79 11.17
CA PHE A 178 0.50 -6.07 11.61
C PHE A 178 -0.27 -6.65 12.80
N VAL A 179 -0.78 -5.84 13.72
CA VAL A 179 -1.58 -6.37 14.84
C VAL A 179 -3.07 -6.50 14.54
N SER A 180 -3.53 -5.94 13.41
CA SER A 180 -4.93 -5.97 13.00
C SER A 180 -5.49 -7.40 12.81
N ARG A 181 -6.78 -7.52 13.11
CA ARG A 181 -7.60 -8.73 13.08
C ARG A 181 -8.95 -8.40 12.48
N ASN A 182 -9.54 -9.37 11.80
CA ASN A 182 -10.91 -9.26 11.27
C ASN A 182 -11.95 -9.42 12.38
N ASP A 183 -13.23 -9.38 12.00
CA ASP A 183 -14.37 -9.46 12.92
C ASP A 183 -14.44 -10.80 13.67
N GLU A 184 -13.86 -11.88 13.11
CA GLU A 184 -13.72 -13.17 13.81
C GLU A 184 -12.50 -13.22 14.76
N GLY A 185 -11.77 -12.12 14.92
CA GLY A 185 -10.56 -12.06 15.74
C GLY A 185 -9.35 -12.78 15.12
N VAL A 186 -9.42 -13.14 13.85
CA VAL A 186 -8.37 -13.84 13.11
C VAL A 186 -7.46 -12.82 12.42
N CYS A 187 -6.16 -13.10 12.36
CA CYS A 187 -5.25 -12.26 11.58
C CYS A 187 -5.59 -12.34 10.09
N HIS A 188 -5.63 -11.18 9.44
CA HIS A 188 -5.88 -11.05 8.00
C HIS A 188 -4.89 -11.90 7.20
N ARG A 189 -5.41 -12.83 6.39
CA ARG A 189 -4.60 -13.88 5.73
C ARG A 189 -4.04 -13.43 4.38
N LYS A 190 -4.89 -12.81 3.57
CA LYS A 190 -4.60 -12.22 2.27
C LYS A 190 -5.49 -10.98 2.14
N ALA A 191 -5.02 -9.96 1.43
CA ALA A 191 -5.97 -8.99 0.90
C ALA A 191 -6.84 -9.73 -0.13
N GLU A 192 -8.16 -9.64 0.01
CA GLU A 192 -9.12 -10.32 -0.87
C GLU A 192 -8.93 -9.94 -2.35
N PHE A 193 -8.22 -8.83 -2.62
CA PHE A 193 -8.02 -8.27 -3.96
C PHE A 193 -6.68 -8.62 -4.63
N SER A 194 -5.78 -9.36 -3.97
CA SER A 194 -4.45 -9.65 -4.54
C SER A 194 -4.43 -10.88 -5.47
N LEU A 195 -4.08 -10.65 -6.75
CA LEU A 195 -3.69 -11.64 -7.77
C LEU A 195 -2.34 -12.34 -7.48
N THR A 196 -1.66 -12.00 -6.39
CA THR A 196 -0.35 -12.54 -6.00
C THR A 196 -0.37 -13.10 -4.58
N LEU A 197 0.21 -14.28 -4.39
CA LEU A 197 0.10 -15.16 -3.21
C LEU A 197 0.63 -14.60 -1.87
N ASN A 198 1.06 -13.34 -1.83
CA ASN A 198 1.85 -12.77 -0.74
C ASN A 198 1.01 -12.01 0.30
N CYS A 199 1.29 -12.22 1.59
CA CYS A 199 0.63 -11.56 2.73
C CYS A 199 1.22 -10.14 2.95
N PRO A 200 0.58 -9.04 2.52
CA PRO A 200 1.18 -7.70 2.52
C PRO A 200 1.63 -7.23 3.91
N PHE A 201 0.95 -7.68 4.96
CA PHE A 201 1.30 -7.40 6.36
C PHE A 201 2.70 -7.89 6.75
N VAL A 202 3.06 -9.11 6.32
CA VAL A 202 4.37 -9.72 6.61
C VAL A 202 5.47 -9.01 5.84
N TYR A 203 5.22 -8.70 4.57
CA TYR A 203 6.20 -8.02 3.72
C TYR A 203 6.47 -6.59 4.18
N LEU A 204 5.44 -5.82 4.54
CA LEU A 204 5.61 -4.47 5.09
C LEU A 204 6.48 -4.50 6.35
N MET A 205 6.11 -5.32 7.34
CA MET A 205 6.89 -5.42 8.57
C MET A 205 8.31 -5.91 8.31
N SER A 206 8.48 -6.92 7.47
CA SER A 206 9.82 -7.38 7.13
C SER A 206 10.63 -6.31 6.40
N GLY A 207 10.01 -5.50 5.54
CA GLY A 207 10.67 -4.38 4.87
C GLY A 207 11.28 -3.41 5.88
N PHE A 208 10.49 -2.99 6.89
CA PHE A 208 10.99 -2.17 7.99
C PHE A 208 12.11 -2.86 8.77
N CYS A 209 12.00 -4.17 9.02
CA CYS A 209 13.02 -4.94 9.73
C CYS A 209 14.32 -5.12 8.94
N MET A 210 14.28 -5.04 7.60
CA MET A 210 15.44 -5.14 6.72
C MET A 210 16.23 -3.84 6.63
N ASN A 211 15.60 -2.70 6.90
CA ASN A 211 16.26 -1.40 6.92
C ASN A 211 16.75 -1.08 8.35
N PRO A 212 18.02 -0.71 8.57
CA PRO A 212 18.53 -0.40 9.91
C PRO A 212 17.77 0.73 10.62
N VAL A 213 17.39 1.78 9.89
CA VAL A 213 16.61 2.92 10.44
C VAL A 213 15.20 2.46 10.78
N GLY A 214 14.54 1.77 9.85
CA GLY A 214 13.20 1.20 10.08
C GLY A 214 13.18 0.24 11.28
N LYS A 215 14.18 -0.65 11.39
CA LYS A 215 14.32 -1.58 12.53
C LYS A 215 14.45 -0.83 13.84
N ALA A 216 15.26 0.24 13.89
CA ALA A 216 15.45 1.04 15.10
C ALA A 216 14.15 1.73 15.54
N ILE A 217 13.39 2.31 14.60
CA ILE A 217 12.09 2.94 14.90
C ILE A 217 11.10 1.90 15.41
N ILE A 218 10.95 0.77 14.71
CA ILE A 218 10.05 -0.33 15.14
C ILE A 218 10.44 -0.84 16.52
N ALA A 219 11.72 -1.08 16.78
CA ALA A 219 12.19 -1.54 18.09
C ALA A 219 11.87 -0.52 19.20
N SER A 220 12.09 0.77 18.94
CA SER A 220 11.75 1.85 19.87
C SER A 220 10.25 1.88 20.19
N LYS A 221 9.38 1.81 19.16
CA LYS A 221 7.93 1.76 19.34
C LYS A 221 7.49 0.53 20.12
N LEU A 222 8.04 -0.64 19.81
CA LEU A 222 7.75 -1.89 20.52
C LEU A 222 8.18 -1.83 21.98
N ALA A 223 9.34 -1.26 22.30
CA ALA A 223 9.81 -1.11 23.68
C ALA A 223 8.79 -0.35 24.56
N CYS A 224 8.13 0.65 23.97
CA CYS A 224 7.09 1.45 24.61
C CYS A 224 5.72 0.75 24.70
N PHE A 225 5.54 -0.47 24.19
CA PHE A 225 4.26 -1.17 24.26
C PHE A 225 3.89 -1.54 25.70
N THR A 226 2.63 -1.29 26.05
CA THR A 226 1.99 -1.88 27.23
C THR A 226 1.94 -3.40 27.11
N GLN A 227 1.91 -4.12 28.24
CA GLN A 227 1.84 -5.59 28.24
C GLN A 227 0.74 -6.16 27.34
N ALA A 228 -0.43 -5.52 27.31
CA ALA A 228 -1.53 -5.92 26.43
C ALA A 228 -1.17 -5.82 24.94
N ASN A 229 -0.50 -4.73 24.53
CA ASN A 229 -0.04 -4.55 23.16
C ASN A 229 1.09 -5.51 22.81
N ARG A 230 2.00 -5.81 23.76
CA ARG A 230 3.04 -6.84 23.58
C ARG A 230 2.44 -8.20 23.26
N ARG A 231 1.44 -8.63 24.05
CA ARG A 231 0.74 -9.90 23.83
C ARG A 231 0.05 -9.94 22.48
N ARG A 232 -0.67 -8.87 22.12
CA ARG A 232 -1.33 -8.76 20.79
C ARG A 232 -0.33 -8.88 19.65
N PHE A 233 0.83 -8.23 19.76
CA PHE A 233 1.88 -8.31 18.76
C PHE A 233 2.42 -9.73 18.60
N LEU A 234 2.77 -10.39 19.70
CA LEU A 234 3.27 -11.77 19.70
C LEU A 234 2.23 -12.76 19.17
N ASP A 235 0.96 -12.64 19.61
CA ASP A 235 -0.13 -13.49 19.13
C ASP A 235 -0.34 -13.30 17.61
N SER A 236 -0.21 -12.07 17.12
CA SER A 236 -0.30 -11.74 15.70
C SER A 236 0.90 -12.25 14.89
N ALA A 237 2.10 -12.23 15.45
CA ALA A 237 3.29 -12.84 14.86
C ALA A 237 3.14 -14.37 14.77
N ILE A 238 2.75 -15.02 15.88
CA ILE A 238 2.53 -16.48 15.95
C ILE A 238 1.43 -16.91 14.98
N SER A 239 0.31 -16.19 14.94
CA SER A 239 -0.77 -16.49 14.01
C SER A 239 -0.30 -16.42 12.56
N ARG A 240 0.49 -15.40 12.19
CA ARG A 240 1.04 -15.26 10.83
C ARG A 240 2.07 -16.34 10.50
N MET A 241 2.92 -16.73 11.47
CA MET A 241 3.82 -17.88 11.31
C MET A 241 3.07 -19.18 11.06
N ARG A 242 1.99 -19.44 11.81
CA ARG A 242 1.15 -20.64 11.63
C ARG A 242 0.43 -20.62 10.28
N LEU A 243 -0.11 -19.48 9.88
CA LEU A 243 -0.73 -19.29 8.57
C LEU A 243 0.27 -19.57 7.44
N TRP A 244 1.48 -19.03 7.56
CA TRP A 244 2.55 -19.29 6.62
C TRP A 244 2.95 -20.77 6.59
N ALA A 245 3.14 -21.41 7.74
CA ALA A 245 3.50 -22.83 7.81
C ALA A 245 2.43 -23.73 7.13
N ALA A 246 1.15 -23.39 7.30
CA ALA A 246 0.05 -24.08 6.62
C ALA A 246 0.05 -23.86 5.09
N GLN A 247 0.50 -22.68 4.63
CA GLN A 247 0.60 -22.34 3.20
C GLN A 247 1.85 -22.90 2.53
N ARG A 248 2.97 -23.01 3.25
CA ARG A 248 4.24 -23.63 2.78
C ARG A 248 4.06 -25.09 2.34
N LEU A 249 3.06 -25.79 2.90
CA LEU A 249 2.67 -27.13 2.46
C LEU A 249 2.06 -27.16 1.04
N ARG A 250 1.72 -25.99 0.47
CA ARG A 250 1.08 -25.85 -0.84
C ARG A 250 1.93 -25.07 -1.85
N GLU A 251 2.78 -24.14 -1.40
CA GLU A 251 3.57 -23.25 -2.28
C GLU A 251 5.01 -23.05 -1.75
N THR A 252 6.00 -23.35 -2.59
CA THR A 252 7.44 -23.28 -2.30
C THR A 252 8.04 -21.93 -2.71
N ASP A 253 7.66 -20.84 -2.05
CA ASP A 253 8.35 -19.54 -2.23
C ASP A 253 9.42 -19.33 -1.12
N PRO A 254 10.72 -19.36 -1.46
CA PRO A 254 11.80 -19.15 -0.51
C PRO A 254 11.84 -17.72 0.09
N SER A 255 11.31 -16.70 -0.61
CA SER A 255 11.34 -15.31 -0.14
C SER A 255 10.46 -15.10 1.10
N THR A 256 9.31 -15.75 1.15
CA THR A 256 8.39 -15.64 2.29
C THR A 256 8.97 -16.28 3.57
N THR A 257 9.83 -17.31 3.42
CA THR A 257 10.53 -17.93 4.55
C THR A 257 11.45 -16.94 5.26
N ASP A 258 12.23 -16.16 4.49
CA ASP A 258 13.16 -15.17 5.02
C ASP A 258 12.42 -14.04 5.77
N HIS A 259 11.29 -13.58 5.21
CA HIS A 259 10.46 -12.56 5.85
C HIS A 259 9.88 -13.01 7.19
N ILE A 260 9.43 -14.28 7.29
CA ILE A 260 8.92 -14.84 8.55
C ILE A 260 10.04 -15.03 9.58
N LEU A 261 11.22 -15.51 9.16
CA LEU A 261 12.38 -15.61 10.05
C LEU A 261 12.79 -14.25 10.62
N ARG A 262 12.70 -13.17 9.83
CA ARG A 262 12.99 -11.81 10.30
C ARG A 262 11.96 -11.31 11.31
N ILE A 263 10.67 -11.62 11.11
CA ILE A 263 9.63 -11.35 12.10
C ILE A 263 9.88 -12.12 13.39
N ILE A 264 10.33 -13.38 13.29
CA ILE A 264 10.74 -14.19 14.45
C ILE A 264 11.88 -13.52 15.17
N VAL A 265 12.96 -13.13 14.46
CA VAL A 265 14.10 -12.44 15.07
C VAL A 265 13.66 -11.15 15.77
N LEU A 266 12.80 -10.33 15.14
CA LEU A 266 12.28 -9.12 15.79
C LEU A 266 11.44 -9.44 17.04
N ALA A 267 10.61 -10.48 16.98
CA ALA A 267 9.82 -10.92 18.14
C ALA A 267 10.72 -11.46 19.27
N THR A 268 11.81 -12.16 18.94
CA THR A 268 12.81 -12.66 19.89
C THR A 268 13.63 -11.53 20.48
N ASP A 269 14.19 -10.64 19.65
CA ASP A 269 14.90 -9.42 20.07
C ASP A 269 14.00 -8.60 21.02
N PHE A 270 12.70 -8.51 20.71
CA PHE A 270 11.72 -7.83 21.54
C PHE A 270 11.48 -8.51 22.89
N LEU A 271 11.37 -9.84 22.91
CA LEU A 271 11.24 -10.62 24.13
C LEU A 271 12.48 -10.52 25.03
N ASP A 272 13.67 -10.45 24.43
CA ASP A 272 14.93 -10.29 25.14
C ASP A 272 15.07 -8.89 25.76
N VAL A 273 14.65 -7.83 25.05
CA VAL A 273 14.62 -6.45 25.55
C VAL A 273 13.55 -6.25 26.64
N ALA A 274 12.45 -7.01 26.61
CA ALA A 274 11.40 -6.94 27.63
C ALA A 274 11.81 -7.53 29.01
N GLY A 275 12.97 -8.20 29.09
CA GLY A 275 13.59 -8.67 30.33
C GLY A 275 13.02 -9.98 30.91
N PRO A 276 13.66 -10.54 31.98
CA PRO A 276 13.44 -11.91 32.47
C PRO A 276 12.07 -12.20 33.09
N GLN A 277 11.17 -11.23 33.10
CA GLN A 277 9.86 -11.27 33.77
C GLN A 277 8.91 -12.32 33.16
N TYR A 278 9.30 -12.89 32.02
CA TYR A 278 8.59 -13.95 31.29
C TYR A 278 9.34 -15.30 31.24
N ARG A 279 10.51 -15.44 31.90
CA ARG A 279 11.12 -16.79 32.07
C ARG A 279 10.41 -17.64 33.13
N LYS A 280 9.38 -17.09 33.78
CA LYS A 280 8.54 -17.73 34.78
C LYS A 280 7.07 -17.42 34.51
N ALA A 281 6.52 -17.96 33.44
CA ALA A 281 5.08 -18.13 33.23
C ALA A 281 4.84 -19.53 32.67
#